data_AF-A0A3D2FQ13-F1
#
_entry.id   AF-A0A3D2FQ13-F1
#
_cell.length_a   1.000
_cell.length_b   1.000
_cell.length_c   1.000
_cell.angle_alpha   90.00
_cell.angle_beta   90.00
_cell.angle_gamma   90.00
#
_symmetry.space_group_name_H-M   'P 1'
#
loop_
_entity.id
_entity.type
_entity.pdbx_description
1 polymer ?
#
loop_
_entity_poly.entity_id
_entity_poly.type
_entity_poly.pdbx_seq_one_letter_code
_entity_poly.pdbx_strand_id
1 'polypeptide(L)'
;MKPIIYLTALALGIFGLAAGIQPDNQLEIFWGILIPWAVSIIELFFVFKMKEKSPQLTTKVLMIGFGGKMIVFGLYLFTIIYFYSFEPYPFMFSFAGSFLAFHTLEAFVLKSLY
;
A
#
# COMPACT_ATOMS: atom_id res chain seq x y z
N MET A 1 11.40 -11.50 -1.73
CA MET A 1 12.18 -10.34 -1.20
C MET A 1 12.39 -9.25 -2.25
N LYS A 2 12.98 -9.53 -3.43
CA LYS A 2 13.20 -8.51 -4.49
C LYS A 2 11.95 -7.66 -4.84
N PRO A 3 10.72 -8.24 -4.97
CA PRO A 3 9.53 -7.45 -5.24
C PRO A 3 9.23 -6.39 -4.19
N ILE A 4 9.47 -6.69 -2.91
CA ILE A 4 9.28 -5.73 -1.80
C ILE A 4 10.21 -4.53 -1.98
N ILE A 5 11.45 -4.74 -2.42
CA ILE A 5 12.40 -3.65 -2.70
C ILE A 5 11.88 -2.77 -3.85
N TYR A 6 11.37 -3.37 -4.93
CA TYR A 6 10.80 -2.62 -6.05
C TYR A 6 9.56 -1.82 -5.65
N LEU A 7 8.69 -2.39 -4.81
CA LEU A 7 7.53 -1.69 -4.24
C LEU A 7 7.97 -0.49 -3.39
N THR A 8 8.99 -0.64 -2.55
CA THR A 8 9.54 0.48 -1.77
C THR A 8 10.15 1.54 -2.66
N ALA A 9 10.94 1.15 -3.67
CA ALA A 9 11.52 2.09 -4.62
C ALA A 9 10.43 2.87 -5.38
N LEU A 10 9.35 2.19 -5.77
CA LEU A 10 8.20 2.84 -6.40
C LEU A 10 7.49 3.80 -5.43
N ALA A 11 7.28 3.42 -4.17
CA ALA A 11 6.69 4.31 -3.17
C ALA A 11 7.49 5.60 -3.01
N LEU A 12 8.82 5.48 -2.91
CA LEU A 12 9.73 6.62 -2.85
C LEU A 12 9.69 7.45 -4.15
N GLY A 13 9.57 6.80 -5.31
CA GLY A 13 9.43 7.46 -6.60
C GLY A 13 8.12 8.25 -6.72
N ILE A 14 6.99 7.64 -6.38
CA ILE A 14 5.67 8.30 -6.35
C ILE A 14 5.70 9.47 -5.38
N PHE A 15 6.26 9.27 -4.18
CA PHE A 15 6.39 10.32 -3.17
C PHE A 15 7.25 11.47 -3.69
N GLY A 16 8.45 11.20 -4.20
CA GLY A 16 9.36 12.23 -4.70
C GLY A 16 8.78 13.02 -5.87
N LEU A 17 8.09 12.36 -6.81
CA LEU A 17 7.42 13.03 -7.93
C LEU A 17 6.26 13.91 -7.44
N ALA A 18 5.37 13.36 -6.59
CA ALA A 18 4.22 14.10 -6.08
C ALA A 18 4.65 15.27 -5.20
N ALA A 19 5.61 15.07 -4.29
CA ALA A 19 6.20 16.11 -3.46
C ALA A 19 6.93 17.19 -4.29
N GLY A 20 7.52 16.82 -5.42
CA GLY A 20 8.13 17.78 -6.35
C GLY A 20 7.11 18.65 -7.08
N ILE A 21 5.92 18.10 -7.40
CA ILE A 21 4.82 18.83 -8.04
C ILE A 21 4.06 19.69 -7.03
N GLN A 22 3.86 19.19 -5.81
CA GLN A 22 3.10 19.83 -4.75
C GLN A 22 3.93 19.94 -3.46
N PRO A 23 4.95 20.82 -3.43
CA PRO A 23 5.93 20.89 -2.34
C PRO A 23 5.36 21.39 -1.01
N ASP A 24 4.23 22.09 -1.02
CA ASP A 24 3.58 22.57 0.20
C ASP A 24 2.75 21.49 0.90
N ASN A 25 2.48 20.36 0.22
CA ASN A 25 1.60 19.29 0.68
C ASN A 25 2.31 17.95 0.90
N GLN A 26 3.61 17.99 1.21
CA GLN A 26 4.43 16.78 1.33
C GLN A 26 3.93 15.83 2.42
N LEU A 27 3.41 16.36 3.53
CA LEU A 27 2.91 15.53 4.63
C LEU A 27 1.64 14.78 4.20
N GLU A 28 0.70 15.45 3.54
CA GLU A 28 -0.52 14.85 3.03
C GLU A 28 -0.23 13.76 2.01
N ILE A 29 0.71 14.03 1.10
CA ILE A 29 1.17 13.06 0.11
C ILE A 29 1.84 11.86 0.78
N PHE A 30 2.70 12.11 1.78
CA PHE A 30 3.36 11.05 2.55
C PHE A 30 2.32 10.15 3.22
N TRP A 31 1.35 10.74 3.92
CA TRP A 31 0.27 10.03 4.59
C TRP A 31 -0.59 9.23 3.60
N GLY A 32 -0.93 9.83 2.46
CA GLY A 32 -1.70 9.13 1.42
C GLY A 32 -0.97 7.88 0.91
N ILE A 33 0.35 7.93 0.73
CA ILE A 33 1.14 6.81 0.20
C ILE A 33 1.47 5.76 1.27
N LEU A 34 1.68 6.19 2.52
CA LEU A 34 2.25 5.36 3.57
C LEU A 34 1.46 4.07 3.81
N ILE A 35 0.15 4.17 3.98
CA ILE A 35 -0.67 3.02 4.36
C ILE A 35 -0.87 2.03 3.21
N PRO A 36 -1.21 2.45 1.98
CA PRO A 36 -1.19 1.56 0.82
C PRO A 36 0.14 0.81 0.66
N TRP A 37 1.26 1.51 0.80
CA TRP A 37 2.59 0.90 0.74
C TRP A 37 2.82 -0.13 1.85
N ALA A 38 2.55 0.25 3.10
CA ALA A 38 2.78 -0.60 4.27
C ALA A 38 1.96 -1.90 4.20
N VAL A 39 0.67 -1.79 3.84
CA VAL A 39 -0.22 -2.95 3.66
C VAL A 39 0.34 -3.91 2.62
N SER A 40 0.71 -3.40 1.44
CA SER A 40 1.21 -4.25 0.36
C SER A 40 2.54 -4.93 0.68
N ILE A 41 3.44 -4.27 1.43
CA ILE A 41 4.68 -4.90 1.90
C ILE A 41 4.38 -6.03 2.89
N ILE A 42 3.52 -5.77 3.87
CA ILE A 42 3.18 -6.75 4.90
C ILE A 42 2.54 -7.98 4.27
N GLU A 43 1.61 -7.78 3.35
CA GLU A 43 0.92 -8.86 2.64
C GLU A 43 1.90 -9.69 1.80
N LEU A 44 2.73 -9.05 0.96
CA LEU A 44 3.71 -9.77 0.15
C LEU A 44 4.78 -10.48 1.00
N PHE A 45 5.16 -9.91 2.14
CA PHE A 45 6.05 -10.58 3.08
C PHE A 45 5.45 -11.90 3.58
N PHE A 46 4.18 -11.90 4.01
CA PHE A 46 3.51 -13.12 4.45
C PHE A 46 3.28 -14.10 3.30
N VAL A 47 2.93 -13.62 2.11
CA VAL A 47 2.79 -14.46 0.90
C VAL A 47 4.10 -15.18 0.60
N PHE A 48 5.24 -14.49 0.53
CA PHE A 48 6.52 -15.15 0.27
C PHE A 48 6.90 -16.14 1.36
N LYS A 49 6.65 -15.79 2.63
CA LYS A 49 6.94 -16.67 3.77
C LYS A 49 6.10 -17.95 3.77
N MET A 50 4.86 -17.90 3.31
CA MET A 50 3.96 -19.05 3.27
C MET A 50 4.04 -19.85 1.97
N LYS A 51 4.46 -19.23 0.86
CA LYS A 51 4.68 -19.90 -0.42
C LYS A 51 5.64 -21.09 -0.29
N GLU A 52 6.72 -20.92 0.47
CA GLU A 52 7.71 -21.98 0.72
C GLU A 52 7.15 -23.17 1.52
N LYS A 53 6.01 -23.00 2.19
CA LYS A 53 5.38 -24.04 3.02
C LYS A 53 4.28 -24.80 2.30
N SER A 54 3.27 -24.09 1.78
CA SER A 54 2.24 -24.71 0.94
C SER A 54 1.39 -23.69 0.18
N PRO A 55 0.86 -24.05 -1.00
CA PRO A 55 -0.08 -23.22 -1.75
C PRO A 55 -1.35 -22.87 -0.96
N GLN A 56 -1.91 -23.82 -0.20
CA GLN A 56 -3.14 -23.62 0.58
C GLN A 56 -2.98 -22.57 1.68
N LEU A 57 -1.80 -22.51 2.31
CA LEU A 57 -1.48 -21.47 3.30
C LEU A 57 -1.40 -20.09 2.66
N THR A 58 -0.94 -20.00 1.40
CA THR A 58 -0.86 -18.73 0.66
C THR A 58 -2.25 -18.17 0.36
N THR A 59 -3.18 -19.00 -0.10
CA THR A 59 -4.59 -18.58 -0.29
C THR A 59 -5.23 -18.10 1.02
N LYS A 60 -4.95 -18.78 2.14
CA LYS A 60 -5.44 -18.37 3.45
C LYS A 60 -4.89 -17.00 3.87
N VAL A 61 -3.60 -16.74 3.63
CA VAL A 61 -2.97 -15.42 3.87
C VAL A 61 -3.67 -14.35 3.04
N LEU A 62 -3.91 -14.59 1.75
CA LEU A 62 -4.57 -13.61 0.87
C LEU A 62 -6.00 -13.30 1.32
N MET A 63 -6.79 -14.30 1.72
CA MET A 63 -8.16 -14.06 2.21
C MET A 63 -8.18 -13.24 3.51
N ILE A 64 -7.32 -13.59 4.47
CA ILE A 64 -7.22 -12.86 5.74
C ILE A 64 -6.63 -11.47 5.50
N GLY A 65 -5.62 -11.36 4.65
CA GLY A 65 -4.98 -10.10 4.24
C GLY A 65 -5.99 -9.14 3.61
N PHE A 66 -6.87 -9.66 2.73
CA PHE A 66 -7.94 -8.88 2.14
C PHE A 66 -8.93 -8.33 3.17
N GLY A 67 -9.42 -9.16 4.09
CA GLY A 67 -10.31 -8.68 5.17
C GLY A 67 -9.60 -7.68 6.08
N GLY A 68 -8.36 -7.97 6.46
CA GLY A 68 -7.55 -7.13 7.34
C GLY A 68 -7.26 -5.75 6.73
N LYS A 69 -6.90 -5.68 5.45
CA LYS A 69 -6.59 -4.39 4.80
C LYS A 69 -7.80 -3.49 4.70
N MET A 70 -9.00 -4.03 4.48
CA MET A 70 -10.23 -3.23 4.51
C MET A 70 -10.44 -2.56 5.87
N ILE A 71 -10.20 -3.27 6.97
CA ILE A 71 -10.28 -2.71 8.33
C ILE A 71 -9.20 -1.64 8.53
N VAL A 72 -7.95 -1.93 8.14
CA VAL A 72 -6.83 -0.99 8.26
C VAL A 72 -7.08 0.30 7.48
N PHE A 73 -7.53 0.22 6.22
CA PHE A 73 -7.86 1.40 5.43
C PHE A 73 -9.02 2.18 6.02
N GLY A 74 -10.08 1.50 6.48
CA GLY A 74 -11.23 2.15 7.11
C GLY A 74 -10.84 2.92 8.38
N LEU A 75 -10.09 2.29 9.29
CA LEU A 75 -9.59 2.95 10.50
C LEU A 75 -8.66 4.11 10.17
N TYR A 76 -7.76 3.93 9.19
CA TYR A 76 -6.81 4.96 8.81
C TYR A 76 -7.50 6.19 8.22
N LEU A 77 -8.41 6.01 7.27
CA LEU A 77 -9.17 7.10 6.67
C LEU A 77 -10.04 7.79 7.72
N PHE A 78 -10.67 7.04 8.62
CA PHE A 78 -11.41 7.62 9.73
C PHE A 78 -10.52 8.49 10.62
N THR A 79 -9.34 8.02 11.00
CA THR A 79 -8.40 8.80 11.81
C THR A 79 -7.95 10.07 11.10
N ILE A 80 -7.54 9.97 9.83
CA ILE A 80 -7.07 11.12 9.06
C ILE A 80 -8.19 12.14 8.87
N ILE A 81 -9.38 11.72 8.44
CA ILE A 81 -10.50 12.61 8.13
C ILE A 81 -11.05 13.33 9.37
N TYR A 82 -11.14 12.64 10.51
CA TYR A 82 -11.82 13.19 11.69
C TYR A 82 -10.89 13.78 12.75
N PHE A 83 -9.62 13.37 12.79
CA PHE A 83 -8.69 13.77 13.87
C PHE A 83 -7.44 14.51 13.38
N TYR A 84 -7.23 14.60 12.07
CA TYR A 84 -6.12 15.35 11.49
C TYR A 84 -6.66 16.49 10.63
N SER A 85 -6.09 17.68 10.76
CA SER A 85 -6.39 18.80 9.87
C SER A 85 -5.37 18.78 8.74
N PHE A 86 -5.85 18.60 7.51
CA PHE A 86 -5.01 18.45 6.32
C PHE A 86 -5.72 18.96 5.08
N GLU A 87 -4.94 19.25 4.04
CA GLU A 87 -5.48 19.50 2.71
C GLU A 87 -6.02 18.20 2.09
N PRO A 88 -7.34 18.09 1.85
CA PRO A 88 -7.96 16.81 1.52
C PRO A 88 -7.60 16.28 0.14
N TYR A 89 -7.40 17.18 -0.84
CA TYR A 89 -7.14 16.77 -2.22
C TYR A 89 -5.76 16.09 -2.40
N PRO A 90 -4.64 16.67 -1.96
CA PRO A 90 -3.31 16.03 -2.07
C PRO A 90 -3.28 14.64 -1.44
N PHE A 91 -3.87 14.50 -0.24
CA PHE A 91 -4.00 13.21 0.43
C PHE A 91 -4.85 12.23 -0.38
N MET A 92 -6.04 12.63 -0.81
CA MET A 92 -6.97 11.71 -1.48
C MET A 92 -6.44 11.21 -2.82
N PHE A 93 -5.80 12.08 -3.62
CA PHE A 93 -5.19 11.67 -4.89
C PHE A 93 -3.97 10.78 -4.68
N SER A 94 -3.09 11.10 -3.73
CA SER A 94 -1.92 10.27 -3.42
C SER A 94 -2.33 8.92 -2.82
N PHE A 95 -3.34 8.89 -1.95
CA PHE A 95 -3.92 7.66 -1.40
C PHE A 95 -4.54 6.80 -2.48
N ALA A 96 -5.45 7.33 -3.30
CA ALA A 96 -6.11 6.56 -4.35
C ALA A 96 -5.12 6.07 -5.41
N GLY A 97 -4.20 6.93 -5.85
CA GLY A 97 -3.18 6.58 -6.84
C GLY A 97 -2.25 5.47 -6.34
N SER A 98 -1.72 5.61 -5.12
CA SER A 98 -0.84 4.59 -4.53
C SER A 98 -1.58 3.29 -4.20
N PHE A 99 -2.82 3.38 -3.70
CA PHE A 99 -3.70 2.22 -3.49
C PHE A 99 -3.85 1.41 -4.77
N LEU A 100 -4.21 2.04 -5.88
CA LEU A 100 -4.36 1.36 -7.16
C LEU A 100 -3.03 0.79 -7.65
N ALA A 101 -1.94 1.56 -7.57
CA ALA A 101 -0.63 1.13 -8.03
C ALA A 101 -0.14 -0.12 -7.28
N PHE A 102 -0.20 -0.11 -5.95
CA PHE A 102 0.33 -1.22 -5.16
C PHE A 102 -0.54 -2.47 -5.23
N HIS A 103 -1.87 -2.36 -5.23
CA HIS A 103 -2.74 -3.54 -5.39
C HIS A 103 -2.62 -4.15 -6.80
N THR A 104 -2.44 -3.31 -7.81
CA THR A 104 -2.16 -3.79 -9.18
C THR A 104 -0.84 -4.55 -9.23
N LEU A 105 0.22 -4.00 -8.62
CA LEU A 105 1.52 -4.65 -8.55
C LEU A 105 1.50 -5.93 -7.73
N GLU A 106 0.77 -5.95 -6.62
CA GLU A 106 0.52 -7.15 -5.83
C GLU A 106 -0.09 -8.25 -6.72
N ALA A 107 -1.13 -7.92 -7.49
CA ALA A 107 -1.75 -8.84 -8.44
C ALA A 107 -0.76 -9.35 -9.52
N PHE A 108 0.09 -8.47 -10.06
CA PHE A 108 1.15 -8.88 -10.99
C PHE A 108 2.18 -9.82 -10.34
N VAL A 109 2.60 -9.52 -9.11
CA VAL A 109 3.52 -10.38 -8.35
C VAL A 109 2.88 -11.73 -8.10
N LEU A 110 1.62 -11.78 -7.64
CA LEU A 110 0.89 -13.02 -7.42
C LEU A 110 0.76 -13.84 -8.70
N LYS A 111 0.41 -13.20 -9.83
CA LYS A 111 0.37 -13.85 -11.15
C LYS A 111 1.73 -14.39 -11.58
N SER A 112 2.84 -13.78 -11.17
CA SER A 112 4.18 -14.32 -11.46
C SER A 112 4.54 -15.52 -10.57
N LEU A 113 3.82 -15.75 -9.48
CA LEU A 113 4.12 -16.83 -8.53
C LEU A 113 3.40 -18.14 -8.83
N TYR A 114 2.35 -18.10 -9.67
CA TYR A 114 1.48 -19.21 -10.07
C TYR A 114 1.34 -19.26 -11.58
#